data_AF-A0A7V3FUY8-F1
#
_entry.id   AF-A0A7V3FUY8-F1
#
_cell.length_a   1.000
_cell.length_b   1.000
_cell.length_c   1.000
_cell.angle_alpha   90.00
_cell.angle_beta   90.00
_cell.angle_gamma   90.00
#
_symmetry.space_group_name_H-M   'P 1'
#
loop_
_entity.id
_entity.type
_entity.pdbx_description
1 polymer ?
#
loop_
_entity_poly.entity_id
_entity_poly.type
_entity_poly.pdbx_seq_one_letter_code
_entity_poly.pdbx_strand_id
1 'polypeptide(L)'
;PKYGISASSFYNAWTNTSYYVNGKSFYGYKLWVGWDYGGPLFFAHYSFLGFDPRNKKDKYCNYFENNKNHTLIHRAYAIANPKKFVGYDENTWGFTASDDPNGYDVHEPNKDNGTISPTAALSSMPYTPKESIEFLKNIYRKYGNKVFGDYGFKDAFNPTKNWFANSYLAIDQGPIMAMIENYRSQTLWNKFMANPEIQPMLNSIGFVADPTDVENENEIPITFKLEQNYPNPFNPSTTIKYSVPSVMVRQAHHDNSDVIPSLSRDEVHVSLKVYDMLGREVATLVNENQKPGVYNYQLSISNYQLSSGVYFYQLKAGNFIQAKKMILMK
;
A
#
# COMPACT_ATOMS: atom_id res chain seq x y z
N PRO A 1 -31.83 -15.45 -3.77
CA PRO A 1 -32.40 -16.73 -3.24
C PRO A 1 -33.07 -17.67 -4.26
N LYS A 2 -33.77 -17.18 -5.30
CA LYS A 2 -34.62 -18.01 -6.18
C LYS A 2 -33.88 -18.86 -7.24
N TYR A 3 -32.77 -18.35 -7.77
CA TYR A 3 -32.01 -18.98 -8.86
C TYR A 3 -30.51 -19.04 -8.52
N GLY A 4 -30.20 -19.53 -7.32
CA GLY A 4 -28.81 -19.73 -6.91
C GLY A 4 -28.15 -20.86 -7.69
N ILE A 5 -26.85 -20.75 -7.92
CA ILE A 5 -26.02 -21.85 -8.44
C ILE A 5 -25.32 -22.55 -7.28
N SER A 6 -24.92 -23.81 -7.48
CA SER A 6 -24.18 -24.57 -6.48
C SER A 6 -22.81 -23.96 -6.19
N ALA A 7 -22.35 -24.02 -4.94
CA ALA A 7 -21.00 -23.58 -4.56
C ALA A 7 -19.88 -24.26 -5.37
N SER A 8 -20.11 -25.48 -5.87
CA SER A 8 -19.19 -26.18 -6.76
C SER A 8 -18.90 -25.42 -8.06
N SER A 9 -19.81 -24.56 -8.54
CA SER A 9 -19.58 -23.73 -9.73
C SER A 9 -18.47 -22.69 -9.51
N PHE A 10 -18.34 -22.16 -8.29
CA PHE A 10 -17.22 -21.30 -7.92
C PHE A 10 -15.90 -22.06 -8.06
N TYR A 11 -15.85 -23.28 -7.52
CA TYR A 11 -14.63 -24.08 -7.54
C TYR A 11 -14.27 -24.63 -8.91
N ASN A 12 -15.25 -25.19 -9.62
CA ASN A 12 -15.05 -25.95 -10.85
C ASN A 12 -14.98 -25.08 -12.11
N ALA A 13 -15.43 -23.82 -12.03
CA ALA A 13 -15.37 -22.88 -13.14
C ALA A 13 -14.48 -21.67 -12.80
N TRP A 14 -14.91 -20.81 -11.87
CA TRP A 14 -14.21 -19.56 -11.58
C TRP A 14 -12.75 -19.78 -11.17
N THR A 15 -12.52 -20.67 -10.20
CA THR A 15 -11.16 -20.91 -9.66
C THR A 15 -10.39 -22.01 -10.39
N ASN A 16 -11.03 -22.71 -11.32
CA ASN A 16 -10.44 -23.82 -12.08
C ASN A 16 -9.88 -23.33 -13.42
N THR A 17 -9.04 -22.31 -13.37
CA THR A 17 -8.32 -21.80 -14.54
C THR A 17 -6.82 -21.79 -14.23
N SER A 18 -5.99 -21.99 -15.25
CA SER A 18 -4.53 -22.12 -15.10
C SER A 18 -3.86 -20.86 -14.54
N TYR A 19 -4.56 -19.72 -14.57
CA TYR A 19 -4.08 -18.42 -14.17
C TYR A 19 -4.78 -17.89 -12.91
N TYR A 20 -5.61 -18.71 -12.23
CA TYR A 20 -6.29 -18.30 -11.02
C TYR A 20 -5.34 -18.28 -9.81
N VAL A 21 -4.71 -19.41 -9.50
CA VAL A 21 -3.68 -19.47 -8.43
C VAL A 21 -2.35 -19.00 -8.98
N ASN A 22 -1.71 -18.06 -8.29
CA ASN A 22 -0.41 -17.52 -8.67
C ASN A 22 0.68 -17.91 -7.67
N GLY A 23 0.66 -17.30 -6.48
CA GLY A 23 1.60 -17.54 -5.39
C GLY A 23 2.98 -16.89 -5.53
N LYS A 24 3.30 -16.26 -6.67
CA LYS A 24 4.58 -15.59 -6.92
C LYS A 24 4.64 -14.22 -6.24
N SER A 25 5.84 -13.63 -6.24
CA SER A 25 6.07 -12.26 -5.77
C SER A 25 6.58 -11.36 -6.89
N PHE A 26 6.05 -10.15 -6.99
CA PHE A 26 6.43 -9.13 -7.96
C PHE A 26 6.78 -7.85 -7.21
N TYR A 27 7.97 -7.30 -7.45
CA TYR A 27 8.48 -6.14 -6.69
C TYR A 27 8.43 -6.31 -5.16
N GLY A 28 8.59 -7.55 -4.67
CA GLY A 28 8.53 -7.88 -3.24
C GLY A 28 7.13 -8.15 -2.68
N TYR A 29 6.06 -7.95 -3.46
CA TYR A 29 4.69 -8.19 -3.04
C TYR A 29 4.18 -9.53 -3.55
N LYS A 30 3.65 -10.36 -2.64
CA LYS A 30 3.07 -11.66 -3.00
C LYS A 30 1.68 -11.49 -3.59
N LEU A 31 1.42 -12.13 -4.72
CA LEU A 31 0.09 -12.25 -5.29
C LEU A 31 -0.36 -13.70 -5.17
N TRP A 32 -1.40 -13.97 -4.38
CA TRP A 32 -1.90 -15.33 -4.16
C TRP A 32 -2.74 -15.80 -5.33
N VAL A 33 -3.60 -14.92 -5.85
CA VAL A 33 -4.48 -15.20 -6.99
C VAL A 33 -4.42 -14.10 -8.04
N GLY A 34 -4.67 -14.45 -9.29
CA GLY A 34 -4.65 -13.56 -10.45
C GLY A 34 -3.44 -13.74 -11.35
N TRP A 35 -3.41 -13.02 -12.47
CA TRP A 35 -2.34 -13.11 -13.46
C TRP A 35 -0.99 -12.63 -12.90
N ASP A 36 0.11 -12.91 -13.59
CA ASP A 36 1.39 -12.31 -13.22
C ASP A 36 1.26 -10.78 -13.28
N TYR A 37 1.76 -10.09 -12.24
CA TYR A 37 1.52 -8.65 -11.99
C TYR A 37 0.04 -8.24 -11.77
N GLY A 38 -0.87 -9.20 -11.63
CA GLY A 38 -2.28 -9.05 -11.27
C GLY A 38 -3.23 -8.63 -12.38
N GLY A 39 -2.72 -8.21 -13.54
CA GLY A 39 -3.53 -7.69 -14.64
C GLY A 39 -3.93 -6.22 -14.46
N PRO A 40 -4.94 -5.71 -15.20
CA PRO A 40 -5.41 -4.32 -15.11
C PRO A 40 -6.03 -4.05 -13.74
N LEU A 41 -5.81 -2.85 -13.18
CA LEU A 41 -6.11 -2.63 -11.77
C LEU A 41 -7.61 -2.60 -11.44
N PHE A 42 -8.50 -2.41 -12.43
CA PHE A 42 -9.95 -2.52 -12.22
C PHE A 42 -10.41 -3.89 -11.70
N PHE A 43 -9.61 -4.96 -11.88
CA PHE A 43 -9.87 -6.27 -11.28
C PHE A 43 -9.92 -6.22 -9.74
N ALA A 44 -9.18 -5.29 -9.12
CA ALA A 44 -9.22 -5.04 -7.68
C ALA A 44 -10.38 -4.11 -7.26
N HIS A 45 -11.20 -3.61 -8.20
CA HIS A 45 -12.22 -2.60 -7.92
C HIS A 45 -13.65 -3.11 -8.12
N TYR A 46 -14.02 -3.58 -9.32
CA TYR A 46 -15.43 -3.71 -9.71
C TYR A 46 -16.22 -4.67 -8.82
N SER A 47 -15.66 -5.86 -8.55
CA SER A 47 -16.30 -6.84 -7.65
C SER A 47 -16.30 -6.39 -6.19
N PHE A 48 -15.52 -5.37 -5.83
CA PHE A 48 -15.27 -4.91 -4.47
C PHE A 48 -15.88 -3.54 -4.17
N LEU A 49 -16.71 -2.99 -5.07
CA LEU A 49 -17.45 -1.74 -4.81
C LEU A 49 -18.49 -1.94 -3.70
N GLY A 50 -19.18 -3.10 -3.73
CA GLY A 50 -20.14 -3.50 -2.71
C GLY A 50 -19.59 -4.60 -1.80
N PHE A 51 -18.98 -5.65 -2.35
CA PHE A 51 -18.41 -6.70 -1.52
C PHE A 51 -17.22 -6.18 -0.74
N ASP A 52 -17.30 -6.20 0.59
CA ASP A 52 -16.18 -5.87 1.47
C ASP A 52 -15.19 -7.04 1.49
N PRO A 53 -13.93 -6.91 1.07
CA PRO A 53 -12.98 -8.01 1.11
C PRO A 53 -12.18 -8.09 2.42
N ARG A 54 -12.34 -7.14 3.36
CA ARG A 54 -11.54 -7.08 4.59
C ARG A 54 -11.86 -8.22 5.56
N ASN A 55 -10.89 -8.61 6.36
CA ASN A 55 -11.07 -9.51 7.50
C ASN A 55 -11.67 -10.89 7.18
N LYS A 56 -11.53 -11.36 5.92
CA LYS A 56 -12.08 -12.63 5.47
C LYS A 56 -11.23 -13.24 4.35
N LYS A 57 -11.17 -14.57 4.32
CA LYS A 57 -10.50 -15.34 3.26
C LYS A 57 -11.30 -16.56 2.88
N ASP A 58 -11.08 -17.06 1.68
CA ASP A 58 -11.40 -18.44 1.32
C ASP A 58 -10.14 -19.31 1.36
N LYS A 59 -10.21 -20.52 0.78
CA LYS A 59 -9.07 -21.44 0.71
C LYS A 59 -7.89 -20.92 -0.12
N TYR A 60 -8.05 -19.84 -0.88
CA TYR A 60 -7.04 -19.29 -1.77
C TYR A 60 -6.32 -18.09 -1.17
N CYS A 61 -7.07 -17.07 -0.73
CA CYS A 61 -6.45 -15.87 -0.18
C CYS A 61 -7.41 -14.99 0.63
N ASN A 62 -6.81 -14.07 1.39
CA ASN A 62 -7.48 -12.86 1.83
C ASN A 62 -7.51 -11.86 0.65
N TYR A 63 -8.70 -11.54 0.17
CA TYR A 63 -8.85 -10.72 -1.03
C TYR A 63 -8.48 -9.25 -0.79
N PHE A 64 -8.58 -8.73 0.44
CA PHE A 64 -8.13 -7.37 0.73
C PHE A 64 -6.61 -7.27 0.61
N GLU A 65 -5.88 -8.22 1.20
CA GLU A 65 -4.41 -8.29 1.08
C GLU A 65 -3.95 -8.55 -0.35
N ASN A 66 -4.63 -9.45 -1.09
CA ASN A 66 -4.30 -9.71 -2.49
C ASN A 66 -4.50 -8.44 -3.35
N ASN A 67 -5.60 -7.70 -3.15
CA ASN A 67 -5.89 -6.47 -3.88
C ASN A 67 -4.96 -5.30 -3.50
N LYS A 68 -4.58 -5.23 -2.22
CA LYS A 68 -3.53 -4.31 -1.74
C LYS A 68 -2.20 -4.59 -2.42
N ASN A 69 -1.79 -5.85 -2.49
CA ASN A 69 -0.55 -6.24 -3.17
C ASN A 69 -0.62 -6.01 -4.68
N HIS A 70 -1.74 -6.31 -5.33
CA HIS A 70 -1.97 -5.98 -6.75
C HIS A 70 -1.77 -4.47 -7.00
N THR A 71 -2.33 -3.63 -6.14
CA THR A 71 -2.16 -2.18 -6.20
C THR A 71 -0.70 -1.75 -6.00
N LEU A 72 -0.02 -2.29 -4.98
CA LEU A 72 1.37 -1.95 -4.69
C LEU A 72 2.33 -2.42 -5.79
N ILE A 73 2.04 -3.53 -6.46
CA ILE A 73 2.78 -4.00 -7.65
C ILE A 73 2.68 -2.97 -8.79
N HIS A 74 1.49 -2.44 -9.07
CA HIS A 74 1.31 -1.41 -10.09
C HIS A 74 2.07 -0.13 -9.76
N ARG A 75 2.01 0.32 -8.51
CA ARG A 75 2.79 1.48 -8.07
C ARG A 75 4.29 1.23 -8.16
N ALA A 76 4.77 0.07 -7.72
CA ALA A 76 6.18 -0.30 -7.79
C ALA A 76 6.68 -0.39 -9.25
N TYR A 77 5.87 -0.90 -10.16
CA TYR A 77 6.17 -0.87 -11.60
C TYR A 77 6.34 0.56 -12.12
N ALA A 78 5.44 1.48 -11.75
CA ALA A 78 5.54 2.89 -12.16
C ALA A 78 6.82 3.55 -11.61
N ILE A 79 7.22 3.23 -10.38
CA ILE A 79 8.48 3.71 -9.79
C ILE A 79 9.69 3.16 -10.55
N ALA A 80 9.68 1.87 -10.90
CA ALA A 80 10.76 1.23 -11.65
C ALA A 80 10.85 1.76 -13.10
N ASN A 81 9.70 2.09 -13.70
CA ASN A 81 9.55 2.65 -15.04
C ASN A 81 10.49 1.99 -16.10
N PRO A 82 10.40 0.68 -16.31
CA PRO A 82 11.36 -0.05 -17.16
C PRO A 82 11.36 0.43 -18.63
N LYS A 83 10.24 0.98 -19.09
CA LYS A 83 10.07 1.54 -20.44
C LYS A 83 10.43 3.02 -20.54
N LYS A 84 10.84 3.66 -19.43
CA LYS A 84 11.27 5.06 -19.34
C LYS A 84 10.24 6.06 -19.87
N PHE A 85 8.95 5.81 -19.61
CA PHE A 85 7.87 6.73 -19.98
C PHE A 85 7.95 8.02 -19.17
N VAL A 86 7.54 9.14 -19.79
CA VAL A 86 7.56 10.44 -19.16
C VAL A 86 6.49 10.50 -18.06
N GLY A 87 6.90 11.00 -16.90
CA GLY A 87 5.98 11.34 -15.81
C GLY A 87 5.68 10.21 -14.84
N TYR A 88 6.10 8.97 -15.11
CA TYR A 88 5.92 7.85 -14.17
C TYR A 88 6.83 8.06 -12.97
N ASP A 89 6.25 7.99 -11.77
CA ASP A 89 6.95 8.10 -10.49
C ASP A 89 6.07 7.56 -9.36
N GLU A 90 6.55 7.71 -8.13
CA GLU A 90 5.88 7.25 -6.92
C GLU A 90 4.50 7.90 -6.66
N ASN A 91 4.21 9.02 -7.34
CA ASN A 91 2.99 9.82 -7.25
C ASN A 91 2.24 9.90 -8.59
N THR A 92 2.66 9.13 -9.61
CA THR A 92 2.08 9.13 -10.96
C THR A 92 2.11 7.71 -11.49
N TRP A 93 1.07 6.95 -11.16
CA TRP A 93 0.97 5.51 -11.37
C TRP A 93 -0.49 5.10 -11.60
N GLY A 94 -0.70 3.86 -12.07
CA GLY A 94 -2.03 3.27 -12.22
C GLY A 94 -2.32 2.87 -13.66
N PHE A 95 -2.36 1.57 -13.91
CA PHE A 95 -2.58 0.98 -15.24
C PHE A 95 -3.87 0.17 -15.22
N THR A 96 -4.80 0.54 -16.09
CA THR A 96 -6.06 -0.15 -16.21
C THR A 96 -6.63 0.06 -17.61
N ALA A 97 -7.72 -0.63 -17.93
CA ALA A 97 -8.43 -0.39 -19.17
C ALA A 97 -9.06 1.01 -19.17
N SER A 98 -8.88 1.75 -20.26
CA SER A 98 -9.37 3.12 -20.45
C SER A 98 -9.27 3.53 -21.91
N ASP A 99 -9.70 4.74 -22.22
CA ASP A 99 -9.31 5.43 -23.44
C ASP A 99 -7.78 5.54 -23.54
N ASP A 100 -7.30 5.52 -24.77
CA ASP A 100 -5.89 5.55 -25.17
C ASP A 100 -5.71 6.53 -26.35
N PRO A 101 -4.52 7.10 -26.60
CA PRO A 101 -4.28 7.93 -27.77
C PRO A 101 -4.74 7.32 -29.11
N ASN A 102 -4.79 6.00 -29.21
CA ASN A 102 -5.19 5.28 -30.43
C ASN A 102 -6.58 4.59 -30.32
N GLY A 103 -7.40 4.95 -29.34
CA GLY A 103 -8.74 4.39 -29.15
C GLY A 103 -8.98 3.96 -27.71
N TYR A 104 -9.10 2.65 -27.49
CA TYR A 104 -9.27 2.03 -26.17
C TYR A 104 -8.28 0.89 -26.02
N ASP A 105 -7.64 0.79 -24.86
CA ASP A 105 -6.73 -0.32 -24.57
C ASP A 105 -6.82 -0.76 -23.11
N VAL A 106 -6.29 -1.95 -22.82
CA VAL A 106 -6.30 -2.60 -21.52
C VAL A 106 -4.89 -2.53 -20.93
N HIS A 107 -4.60 -1.47 -20.19
CA HIS A 107 -3.25 -1.25 -19.65
C HIS A 107 -3.01 -2.04 -18.38
N GLU A 108 -1.82 -2.62 -18.28
CA GLU A 108 -1.30 -3.37 -17.13
C GLU A 108 0.23 -3.34 -17.18
N PRO A 109 0.96 -3.72 -16.09
CA PRO A 109 2.42 -3.71 -16.08
C PRO A 109 3.09 -4.42 -17.27
N ASN A 110 2.49 -5.51 -17.77
CA ASN A 110 3.00 -6.24 -18.94
C ASN A 110 2.56 -5.65 -20.28
N LYS A 111 1.52 -4.81 -20.30
CA LYS A 111 0.96 -4.16 -21.48
C LYS A 111 0.86 -2.65 -21.26
N ASP A 112 2.03 -2.04 -21.09
CA ASP A 112 2.19 -0.61 -20.85
C ASP A 112 2.66 0.14 -22.11
N ASN A 113 2.03 1.28 -22.42
CA ASN A 113 2.37 2.17 -23.52
C ASN A 113 2.58 3.65 -23.08
N GLY A 114 2.66 3.91 -21.78
CA GLY A 114 2.81 5.23 -21.18
C GLY A 114 1.51 5.91 -20.77
N THR A 115 0.35 5.29 -21.05
CA THR A 115 -0.97 5.81 -20.67
C THR A 115 -1.26 5.49 -19.20
N ILE A 116 -1.73 6.49 -18.45
CA ILE A 116 -2.14 6.40 -17.04
C ILE A 116 -3.61 6.74 -16.96
N SER A 117 -4.38 5.91 -16.25
CA SER A 117 -5.82 6.13 -16.05
C SER A 117 -6.08 6.43 -14.57
N PRO A 118 -6.54 7.64 -14.20
CA PRO A 118 -6.71 8.03 -12.81
C PRO A 118 -7.53 7.07 -11.96
N THR A 119 -8.53 6.39 -12.55
CA THR A 119 -9.36 5.42 -11.82
C THR A 119 -8.54 4.29 -11.20
N ALA A 120 -7.41 3.88 -11.79
CA ALA A 120 -6.56 2.83 -11.24
C ALA A 120 -6.09 3.19 -9.82
N ALA A 121 -5.37 4.31 -9.68
CA ALA A 121 -4.84 4.73 -8.40
C ALA A 121 -5.93 5.23 -7.44
N LEU A 122 -6.90 5.98 -7.94
CA LEU A 122 -7.94 6.60 -7.11
C LEU A 122 -8.95 5.59 -6.56
N SER A 123 -9.34 4.59 -7.35
CA SER A 123 -10.24 3.53 -6.89
C SER A 123 -9.56 2.50 -5.98
N SER A 124 -8.22 2.52 -5.90
CA SER A 124 -7.46 1.75 -4.93
C SER A 124 -7.32 2.42 -3.55
N MET A 125 -8.00 3.54 -3.30
CA MET A 125 -7.88 4.30 -2.05
C MET A 125 -8.15 3.48 -0.77
N PRO A 126 -9.09 2.52 -0.72
CA PRO A 126 -9.23 1.67 0.47
C PRO A 126 -8.03 0.76 0.74
N TYR A 127 -7.22 0.45 -0.27
CA TYR A 127 -6.08 -0.45 -0.16
C TYR A 127 -4.77 0.31 0.14
N THR A 128 -4.54 1.44 -0.54
CA THR A 128 -3.33 2.26 -0.44
C THR A 128 -3.68 3.75 -0.29
N PRO A 129 -4.35 4.15 0.81
CA PRO A 129 -4.97 5.47 0.91
C PRO A 129 -3.96 6.60 0.79
N LYS A 130 -2.78 6.45 1.40
CA LYS A 130 -1.73 7.46 1.35
C LYS A 130 -1.25 7.66 -0.09
N GLU A 131 -0.91 6.58 -0.78
CA GLU A 131 -0.36 6.58 -2.13
C GLU A 131 -1.39 7.10 -3.15
N SER A 132 -2.66 6.72 -3.00
CA SER A 132 -3.76 7.18 -3.84
C SER A 132 -4.07 8.68 -3.64
N ILE A 133 -3.99 9.16 -2.40
CA ILE A 133 -4.17 10.60 -2.08
C ILE A 133 -2.99 11.43 -2.61
N GLU A 134 -1.76 10.94 -2.51
CA GLU A 134 -0.60 11.63 -3.08
C GLU A 134 -0.65 11.64 -4.61
N PHE A 135 -1.08 10.54 -5.25
CA PHE A 135 -1.40 10.54 -6.67
C PHE A 135 -2.41 11.61 -7.04
N LEU A 136 -3.56 11.64 -6.34
CA LEU A 136 -4.63 12.64 -6.55
C LEU A 136 -4.08 14.05 -6.50
N LYS A 137 -3.39 14.41 -5.42
CA LYS A 137 -2.83 15.75 -5.21
C LYS A 137 -1.83 16.09 -6.31
N ASN A 138 -0.97 15.15 -6.68
CA ASN A 138 0.06 15.35 -7.68
C ASN A 138 -0.54 15.65 -9.06
N ILE A 139 -1.41 14.79 -9.58
CA ILE A 139 -1.96 14.99 -10.94
C ILE A 139 -2.88 16.21 -11.00
N TYR A 140 -3.65 16.49 -9.93
CA TYR A 140 -4.49 17.69 -9.85
C TYR A 140 -3.66 18.97 -9.91
N ARG A 141 -2.59 19.06 -9.11
CA ARG A 141 -1.73 20.27 -9.06
C ARG A 141 -0.86 20.41 -10.30
N LYS A 142 -0.35 19.31 -10.83
CA LYS A 142 0.61 19.30 -11.95
C LYS A 142 -0.06 19.53 -13.30
N TYR A 143 -1.21 18.89 -13.55
CA TYR A 143 -1.86 18.91 -14.86
C TYR A 143 -3.16 19.71 -14.89
N GLY A 144 -3.77 20.01 -13.72
CA GLY A 144 -4.92 20.90 -13.61
C GLY A 144 -6.06 20.53 -14.55
N ASN A 145 -6.53 21.50 -15.32
CA ASN A 145 -7.66 21.35 -16.25
C ASN A 145 -7.42 20.35 -17.40
N LYS A 146 -6.17 19.93 -17.63
CA LYS A 146 -5.88 18.90 -18.65
C LYS A 146 -6.41 17.54 -18.22
N VAL A 147 -6.32 17.24 -16.92
CA VAL A 147 -6.76 15.95 -16.34
C VAL A 147 -8.01 16.07 -15.50
N PHE A 148 -8.43 17.28 -15.10
CA PHE A 148 -9.60 17.50 -14.25
C PHE A 148 -10.60 18.45 -14.93
N GLY A 149 -11.87 18.05 -14.98
CA GLY A 149 -12.94 18.87 -15.58
C GLY A 149 -14.27 18.65 -14.86
N ASP A 150 -15.38 18.89 -15.56
CA ASP A 150 -16.72 19.02 -14.96
C ASP A 150 -17.19 17.77 -14.19
N TYR A 151 -16.72 16.58 -14.59
CA TYR A 151 -17.08 15.31 -13.95
C TYR A 151 -15.92 14.69 -13.15
N GLY A 152 -14.96 15.51 -12.73
CA GLY A 152 -13.77 15.08 -11.99
C GLY A 152 -12.59 14.80 -12.91
N PHE A 153 -11.77 13.80 -12.55
CA PHE A 153 -10.66 13.40 -13.42
C PHE A 153 -11.18 12.81 -14.72
N LYS A 154 -10.55 13.19 -15.84
CA LYS A 154 -10.79 12.60 -17.16
C LYS A 154 -10.19 11.20 -17.23
N ASP A 155 -10.62 10.45 -18.22
CA ASP A 155 -10.43 9.00 -18.31
C ASP A 155 -8.96 8.55 -18.25
N ALA A 156 -8.09 9.19 -19.03
CA ALA A 156 -6.68 8.85 -19.10
C ALA A 156 -5.81 10.01 -19.59
N PHE A 157 -4.50 9.87 -19.42
CA PHE A 157 -3.50 10.77 -19.99
C PHE A 157 -2.18 10.04 -20.27
N ASN A 158 -1.43 10.52 -21.26
CA ASN A 158 -0.13 9.97 -21.66
C ASN A 158 0.86 11.13 -21.83
N PRO A 159 1.67 11.44 -20.80
CA PRO A 159 2.62 12.56 -20.86
C PRO A 159 3.69 12.36 -21.94
N THR A 160 4.11 11.12 -22.21
CA THR A 160 5.10 10.80 -23.25
C THR A 160 4.64 11.25 -24.63
N LYS A 161 3.34 11.10 -24.91
CA LYS A 161 2.71 11.51 -26.17
C LYS A 161 2.07 12.91 -26.11
N ASN A 162 2.21 13.61 -24.98
CA ASN A 162 1.50 14.87 -24.70
C ASN A 162 -0.01 14.77 -24.99
N TRP A 163 -0.62 13.65 -24.61
CA TRP A 163 -2.03 13.38 -24.86
C TRP A 163 -2.82 13.34 -23.54
N PHE A 164 -4.03 13.86 -23.57
CA PHE A 164 -4.96 13.88 -22.45
C PHE A 164 -6.35 13.56 -23.01
N ALA A 165 -7.05 12.60 -22.41
CA ALA A 165 -8.42 12.29 -22.77
C ALA A 165 -9.30 13.55 -22.60
N ASN A 166 -10.40 13.63 -23.36
CA ASN A 166 -11.47 14.61 -23.15
C ASN A 166 -12.78 13.95 -22.70
N SER A 167 -12.74 12.64 -22.48
CA SER A 167 -13.83 11.75 -22.16
C SER A 167 -13.87 11.41 -20.67
N TYR A 168 -14.99 10.80 -20.30
CA TYR A 168 -15.25 10.21 -18.99
C TYR A 168 -15.99 8.90 -19.22
N LEU A 169 -15.45 7.78 -18.79
CA LEU A 169 -16.18 6.51 -18.84
C LEU A 169 -16.87 6.24 -17.51
N ALA A 170 -18.14 5.84 -17.56
CA ALA A 170 -18.92 5.55 -16.36
C ALA A 170 -18.27 4.45 -15.49
N ILE A 171 -17.66 3.46 -16.15
CA ILE A 171 -16.95 2.34 -15.52
C ILE A 171 -15.64 2.76 -14.83
N ASP A 172 -15.14 3.96 -15.13
CA ASP A 172 -13.92 4.51 -14.53
C ASP A 172 -14.27 5.57 -13.49
N GLN A 173 -15.26 6.43 -13.74
CA GLN A 173 -15.73 7.42 -12.77
C GLN A 173 -16.46 6.80 -11.57
N GLY A 174 -17.27 5.77 -11.81
CA GLY A 174 -18.08 5.11 -10.77
C GLY A 174 -17.23 4.55 -9.62
N PRO A 175 -16.21 3.72 -9.92
CA PRO A 175 -15.30 3.19 -8.91
C PRO A 175 -14.56 4.25 -8.11
N ILE A 176 -14.16 5.38 -8.72
CA ILE A 176 -13.47 6.46 -8.00
C ILE A 176 -14.35 6.94 -6.84
N MET A 177 -15.61 7.26 -7.13
CA MET A 177 -16.54 7.74 -6.10
C MET A 177 -16.84 6.65 -5.07
N ALA A 178 -17.17 5.44 -5.53
CA ALA A 178 -17.56 4.33 -4.68
C ALA A 178 -16.44 3.91 -3.72
N MET A 179 -15.20 3.80 -4.20
CA MET A 179 -14.07 3.35 -3.40
C MET A 179 -13.54 4.45 -2.47
N ILE A 180 -13.59 5.73 -2.87
CA ILE A 180 -13.33 6.83 -1.94
C ILE A 180 -14.34 6.79 -0.78
N GLU A 181 -15.62 6.57 -1.07
CA GLU A 181 -16.64 6.49 -0.02
C GLU A 181 -16.46 5.25 0.88
N ASN A 182 -16.08 4.11 0.31
CA ASN A 182 -15.72 2.93 1.11
C ASN A 182 -14.52 3.17 2.02
N TYR A 183 -13.50 3.88 1.55
CA TYR A 183 -12.37 4.30 2.39
C TYR A 183 -12.82 5.23 3.53
N ARG A 184 -13.69 6.20 3.25
CA ARG A 184 -14.09 7.24 4.22
C ARG A 184 -15.07 6.74 5.28
N SER A 185 -16.10 6.02 4.86
CA SER A 185 -17.27 5.70 5.70
C SER A 185 -17.72 4.24 5.60
N GLN A 186 -17.16 3.48 4.65
CA GLN A 186 -17.51 2.07 4.41
C GLN A 186 -18.98 1.90 3.99
N THR A 187 -19.64 2.96 3.49
CA THR A 187 -21.09 2.97 3.28
C THR A 187 -21.56 1.90 2.28
N LEU A 188 -20.90 1.74 1.13
CA LEU A 188 -21.35 0.77 0.12
C LEU A 188 -21.06 -0.66 0.59
N TRP A 189 -19.90 -0.89 1.18
CA TRP A 189 -19.55 -2.13 1.86
C TRP A 189 -20.59 -2.53 2.91
N ASN A 190 -20.89 -1.65 3.85
CA ASN A 190 -21.85 -1.93 4.92
C ASN A 190 -23.25 -2.25 4.35
N LYS A 191 -23.70 -1.49 3.34
CA LYS A 191 -25.01 -1.72 2.71
C LYS A 191 -25.08 -3.03 1.94
N PHE A 192 -24.06 -3.35 1.17
CA PHE A 192 -24.03 -4.59 0.38
C PHE A 192 -23.89 -5.82 1.29
N MET A 193 -22.99 -5.76 2.29
CA MET A 193 -22.77 -6.87 3.21
C MET A 193 -23.94 -7.12 4.16
N ALA A 194 -24.83 -6.14 4.36
CA ALA A 194 -26.05 -6.30 5.15
C ALA A 194 -27.16 -7.12 4.46
N ASN A 195 -27.02 -7.46 3.17
CA ASN A 195 -28.01 -8.29 2.48
C ASN A 195 -28.01 -9.72 3.07
N PRO A 196 -29.18 -10.28 3.44
CA PRO A 196 -29.27 -11.56 4.14
C PRO A 196 -28.74 -12.76 3.34
N GLU A 197 -28.60 -12.63 2.02
CA GLU A 197 -28.05 -13.65 1.12
C GLU A 197 -26.52 -13.76 1.19
N ILE A 198 -25.80 -12.74 1.68
CA ILE A 198 -24.34 -12.70 1.64
C ILE A 198 -23.72 -13.72 2.60
N GLN A 199 -24.18 -13.78 3.84
CA GLN A 199 -23.60 -14.71 4.82
C GLN A 199 -23.81 -16.19 4.44
N PRO A 200 -25.01 -16.63 4.01
CA PRO A 200 -25.20 -17.99 3.48
C PRO A 200 -24.30 -18.29 2.27
N MET A 201 -24.12 -17.32 1.37
CA MET A 201 -23.21 -17.46 0.23
C MET A 201 -21.78 -17.68 0.71
N LEU A 202 -21.25 -16.84 1.59
CA LEU A 202 -19.89 -16.96 2.12
C LEU A 202 -19.63 -18.32 2.77
N ASN A 203 -20.58 -18.78 3.59
CA ASN A 203 -20.50 -20.10 4.23
C ASN A 203 -20.46 -21.22 3.18
N SER A 204 -21.26 -21.11 2.11
CA SER A 204 -21.35 -22.13 1.06
C SER A 204 -20.06 -22.29 0.25
N ILE A 205 -19.29 -21.21 0.08
CA ILE A 205 -17.99 -21.21 -0.61
C ILE A 205 -16.81 -21.15 0.38
N GLY A 206 -17.04 -21.50 1.65
CA GLY A 206 -15.96 -21.75 2.61
C GLY A 206 -15.16 -20.51 3.03
N PHE A 207 -15.75 -19.31 2.97
CA PHE A 207 -15.13 -18.13 3.55
C PHE A 207 -15.08 -18.22 5.07
N VAL A 208 -13.97 -17.81 5.66
CA VAL A 208 -13.74 -17.75 7.11
C VAL A 208 -13.18 -16.38 7.51
N ALA A 209 -13.31 -16.05 8.79
CA ALA A 209 -12.70 -14.84 9.35
C ALA A 209 -11.18 -14.89 9.23
N ASP A 210 -10.58 -13.78 8.84
CA ASP A 210 -9.14 -13.61 8.69
C ASP A 210 -8.79 -12.15 8.95
N PRO A 211 -8.90 -11.68 10.21
CA PRO A 211 -8.70 -10.28 10.55
C PRO A 211 -7.28 -9.85 10.20
N THR A 212 -7.17 -8.77 9.42
CA THR A 212 -5.90 -8.20 8.95
C THR A 212 -5.45 -7.01 9.80
N ASP A 213 -6.14 -6.73 10.91
CA ASP A 213 -5.84 -5.64 11.86
C ASP A 213 -4.63 -5.92 12.76
N VAL A 214 -3.83 -6.93 12.44
CA VAL A 214 -2.43 -6.98 12.86
C VAL A 214 -1.64 -6.51 11.66
N GLU A 215 -1.04 -5.31 11.73
CA GLU A 215 0.03 -4.93 10.82
C GLU A 215 0.96 -6.14 10.68
N ASN A 216 0.96 -6.77 9.50
CA ASN A 216 1.70 -8.00 9.27
C ASN A 216 3.15 -7.79 9.72
N GLU A 217 3.54 -8.40 10.85
CA GLU A 217 4.94 -8.45 11.32
C GLU A 217 5.86 -9.14 10.28
N ASN A 218 5.27 -9.72 9.22
CA ASN A 218 5.94 -10.38 8.11
C ASN A 218 6.16 -9.50 6.86
N GLU A 219 5.70 -8.24 6.80
CA GLU A 219 6.17 -7.31 5.76
C GLU A 219 7.59 -6.86 6.12
N ILE A 220 8.58 -7.47 5.47
CA ILE A 220 9.99 -7.10 5.67
C ILE A 220 10.18 -5.67 5.15
N PRO A 221 10.57 -4.71 6.01
CA PRO A 221 10.68 -3.32 5.60
C PRO A 221 11.73 -3.14 4.50
N ILE A 222 11.50 -2.18 3.60
CA ILE A 222 12.45 -1.79 2.54
C ILE A 222 13.18 -0.49 2.85
N THR A 223 12.77 0.24 3.90
CA THR A 223 13.44 1.47 4.37
C THR A 223 13.53 1.51 5.90
N PHE A 224 14.53 2.23 6.42
CA PHE A 224 14.54 2.64 7.82
C PHE A 224 13.45 3.67 8.08
N LYS A 225 12.69 3.51 9.17
CA LYS A 225 11.64 4.44 9.57
C LYS A 225 11.51 4.46 11.09
N LEU A 226 11.49 5.64 11.68
CA LEU A 226 11.13 5.86 13.08
C LEU A 226 9.72 6.46 13.16
N GLU A 227 8.80 5.78 13.82
CA GLU A 227 7.41 6.22 13.96
C GLU A 227 7.25 7.18 15.15
N GLN A 228 6.11 7.88 15.16
CA GLN A 228 5.71 8.67 16.32
C GLN A 228 5.35 7.72 17.46
N ASN A 229 5.89 7.94 18.66
CA ASN A 229 5.55 7.14 19.83
C ASN A 229 4.06 7.28 20.16
N TYR A 230 3.43 6.20 20.66
CA TYR A 230 2.03 6.22 21.07
C TYR A 230 1.85 5.51 22.42
N PRO A 231 1.08 6.10 23.36
CA PRO A 231 0.50 7.44 23.30
C PRO A 231 1.57 8.55 23.29
N ASN A 232 1.22 9.76 22.82
CA ASN A 232 2.03 10.98 22.95
C ASN A 232 1.10 12.22 23.05
N PRO A 233 1.04 12.94 24.19
CA PRO A 233 1.81 12.73 25.41
C PRO A 233 1.57 11.37 26.08
N PHE A 234 2.51 10.89 26.89
CA PHE A 234 2.43 9.58 27.55
C PHE A 234 2.57 9.65 29.07
N ASN A 235 1.94 8.69 29.76
CA ASN A 235 2.04 8.46 31.21
C ASN A 235 1.56 7.03 31.56
N PRO A 236 2.31 6.17 32.27
CA PRO A 236 3.75 6.24 32.51
C PRO A 236 4.57 5.65 31.36
N SER A 237 3.92 5.09 30.33
CA SER A 237 4.59 4.35 29.27
C SER A 237 4.10 4.71 27.87
N THR A 238 4.96 4.46 26.89
CA THR A 238 4.70 4.67 25.46
C THR A 238 5.40 3.59 24.65
N THR A 239 4.91 3.33 23.44
CA THR A 239 5.53 2.41 22.50
C THR A 239 6.27 3.21 21.43
N ILE A 240 7.53 2.90 21.20
CA ILE A 240 8.33 3.45 20.10
C ILE A 240 8.48 2.35 19.04
N LYS A 241 7.90 2.59 17.86
CA LYS A 241 7.95 1.68 16.72
C LYS A 241 8.95 2.16 15.67
N TYR A 242 9.73 1.24 15.12
CA TYR A 242 10.65 1.52 14.02
C TYR A 242 10.88 0.30 13.13
N SER A 243 11.41 0.55 11.93
CA SER A 243 11.72 -0.50 10.95
C SER A 243 13.20 -0.53 10.58
N VAL A 244 13.72 -1.74 10.42
CA VAL A 244 15.06 -2.05 9.88
C VAL A 244 14.88 -2.73 8.52
N PRO A 245 15.45 -2.20 7.43
CA PRO A 245 15.20 -2.69 6.08
C PRO A 245 16.00 -3.95 5.74
N SER A 246 15.49 -4.77 4.81
CA SER A 246 16.22 -5.92 4.24
C SER A 246 17.07 -5.60 3.01
N VAL A 247 17.06 -4.34 2.60
CA VAL A 247 17.82 -3.86 1.45
C VAL A 247 18.72 -2.73 1.95
N MET A 248 20.03 -2.98 1.98
CA MET A 248 21.00 -1.90 2.13
C MET A 248 21.46 -1.44 0.76
N VAL A 249 21.29 -0.15 0.48
CA VAL A 249 22.01 0.51 -0.60
C VAL A 249 23.45 0.71 -0.12
N ARG A 250 24.37 -0.16 -0.54
CA ARG A 250 25.81 0.14 -0.42
C ARG A 250 26.10 1.28 -1.38
N GLN A 251 26.55 2.43 -0.88
CA GLN A 251 27.10 3.48 -1.74
C GLN A 251 28.28 2.89 -2.51
N ALA A 252 28.23 2.96 -3.84
CA ALA A 252 29.38 2.70 -4.68
C ALA A 252 30.45 3.76 -4.40
N HIS A 253 31.63 3.33 -3.96
CA HIS A 253 32.82 4.13 -4.12
C HIS A 253 33.14 4.19 -5.62
N HIS A 254 33.08 5.40 -6.18
CA HIS A 254 33.75 5.81 -7.41
C HIS A 254 33.78 4.77 -8.55
N ASP A 255 32.62 4.44 -9.10
CA ASP A 255 32.42 4.31 -10.54
C ASP A 255 30.93 4.04 -10.82
N ASN A 256 30.43 4.57 -11.93
CA ASN A 256 29.04 4.43 -12.39
C ASN A 256 28.73 2.97 -12.81
N SER A 257 28.70 2.05 -11.85
CA SER A 257 28.08 0.74 -12.03
C SER A 257 26.74 0.72 -11.30
N ASP A 258 25.71 0.26 -12.01
CA ASP A 258 24.35 0.08 -11.53
C ASP A 258 24.28 -0.35 -10.06
N VAL A 259 23.61 0.45 -9.23
CA VAL A 259 23.30 0.09 -7.86
C VAL A 259 22.25 -1.02 -7.90
N ILE A 260 22.70 -2.27 -7.97
CA ILE A 260 21.84 -3.43 -7.76
C ILE A 260 21.50 -3.46 -6.26
N PRO A 261 20.23 -3.33 -5.85
CA PRO A 261 19.84 -3.54 -4.47
C PRO A 261 20.13 -5.01 -4.12
N SER A 262 21.22 -5.25 -3.40
CA SER A 262 21.49 -6.58 -2.85
C SER A 262 20.62 -6.77 -1.61
N LEU A 263 19.79 -7.80 -1.60
CA LEU A 263 19.08 -8.27 -0.40
C LEU A 263 20.14 -8.53 0.69
N SER A 264 20.23 -7.67 1.70
CA SER A 264 21.11 -7.91 2.84
C SER A 264 20.30 -8.66 3.89
N ARG A 265 20.62 -9.94 4.08
CA ARG A 265 20.10 -10.74 5.21
C ARG A 265 20.88 -10.49 6.50
N ASP A 266 21.89 -9.63 6.44
CA ASP A 266 22.82 -9.38 7.54
C ASP A 266 22.19 -8.44 8.58
N GLU A 267 22.61 -8.63 9.82
CA GLU A 267 22.20 -7.78 10.94
C GLU A 267 22.83 -6.39 10.83
N VAL A 268 22.07 -5.38 11.25
CA VAL A 268 22.50 -3.97 11.27
C VAL A 268 22.64 -3.53 12.71
N HIS A 269 23.72 -2.81 13.03
CA HIS A 269 23.81 -2.17 14.34
C HIS A 269 22.82 -1.00 14.44
N VAL A 270 21.88 -1.11 15.37
CA VAL A 270 20.82 -0.12 15.62
C VAL A 270 21.01 0.48 17.01
N SER A 271 20.93 1.82 17.07
CA SER A 271 20.93 2.57 18.32
C SER A 271 19.66 3.40 18.43
N LEU A 272 18.87 3.17 19.48
CA LEU A 272 17.69 3.98 19.84
C LEU A 272 17.95 4.65 21.19
N LYS A 273 18.04 5.97 21.18
CA LYS A 273 18.42 6.78 22.36
C LYS A 273 17.43 7.90 22.60
N VAL A 274 17.31 8.32 23.86
CA VAL A 274 16.47 9.44 24.32
C VAL A 274 17.36 10.57 24.81
N TYR A 275 16.99 11.79 24.44
CA TYR A 275 17.67 13.04 24.77
C TYR A 275 16.70 14.03 25.39
N ASP A 276 17.20 14.86 26.31
CA ASP A 276 16.45 16.00 26.83
C ASP A 276 16.51 17.22 25.87
N MET A 277 15.87 18.33 26.26
CA MET A 277 15.84 19.56 25.46
C MET A 277 17.22 20.23 25.26
N LEU A 278 18.22 19.86 26.07
CA LEU A 278 19.59 20.34 25.95
C LEU A 278 20.45 19.41 25.08
N GLY A 279 19.86 18.33 24.54
CA GLY A 279 20.57 17.33 23.74
C GLY A 279 21.40 16.36 24.57
N ARG A 280 21.22 16.31 25.89
CA ARG A 280 21.91 15.34 26.75
C ARG A 280 21.21 13.99 26.64
N GLU A 281 21.97 12.93 26.43
CA GLU A 281 21.44 11.57 26.46
C GLU A 281 20.96 11.22 27.86
N VAL A 282 19.69 10.83 27.99
CA VAL A 282 19.05 10.46 29.26
C VAL A 282 18.63 8.99 29.34
N ALA A 283 18.57 8.30 28.20
CA ALA A 283 18.36 6.86 28.16
C ALA A 283 18.89 6.25 26.84
N THR A 284 19.47 5.05 26.93
CA THR A 284 19.68 4.17 25.79
C THR A 284 18.66 3.04 25.85
N LEU A 285 17.80 2.94 24.83
CA LEU A 285 16.72 1.97 24.74
C LEU A 285 17.17 0.70 24.00
N VAL A 286 17.91 0.89 22.91
CA VAL A 286 18.45 -0.18 22.06
C VAL A 286 19.86 0.20 21.64
N ASN A 287 20.78 -0.77 21.64
CA ASN A 287 22.15 -0.59 21.14
C ASN A 287 22.77 -1.95 20.78
N GLU A 288 22.24 -2.59 19.74
CA GLU A 288 22.56 -3.96 19.37
C GLU A 288 22.43 -4.20 17.86
N ASN A 289 22.88 -5.36 17.39
CA ASN A 289 22.69 -5.79 16.01
C ASN A 289 21.28 -6.38 15.86
N GLN A 290 20.53 -5.89 14.88
CA GLN A 290 19.15 -6.29 14.61
C GLN A 290 18.99 -6.74 13.16
N LYS A 291 18.22 -7.81 12.97
CA LYS A 291 17.84 -8.30 11.63
C LYS A 291 16.86 -7.32 10.97
N PRO A 292 16.68 -7.41 9.65
CA PRO A 292 15.58 -6.73 8.98
C PRO A 292 14.23 -7.10 9.61
N GLY A 293 13.41 -6.10 9.94
CA GLY A 293 12.15 -6.31 10.64
C GLY A 293 11.54 -5.05 11.23
N VAL A 294 10.34 -5.18 11.79
CA VAL A 294 9.66 -4.13 12.55
C VAL A 294 9.86 -4.38 14.04
N TYR A 295 10.24 -3.34 14.77
CA TYR A 295 10.56 -3.41 16.19
C TYR A 295 9.68 -2.46 16.99
N ASN A 296 9.23 -2.94 18.15
CA ASN A 296 8.46 -2.18 19.12
C ASN A 296 9.21 -2.16 20.45
N TYR A 297 9.53 -0.97 20.94
CA TYR A 297 10.15 -0.79 22.25
C TYR A 297 9.15 -0.16 23.22
N GLN A 298 8.84 -0.87 24.31
CA GLN A 298 7.99 -0.33 25.36
C GLN A 298 8.84 0.51 26.33
N LEU A 299 8.73 1.83 26.22
CA LEU A 299 9.38 2.75 27.14
C LEU A 299 8.47 2.99 28.36
N SER A 300 8.98 2.69 29.56
CA SER A 300 8.35 3.06 30.83
C SER A 300 9.27 4.01 31.61
N ILE A 301 8.69 5.07 32.18
CA ILE A 301 9.44 6.04 33.02
C ILE A 301 10.14 5.41 34.22
N SER A 302 9.62 4.28 34.73
CA SER A 302 10.22 3.56 35.85
C SER A 302 11.63 3.07 35.56
N ASN A 303 11.93 2.80 34.28
CA ASN A 303 13.17 2.16 33.87
C ASN A 303 14.33 3.17 33.78
N TYR A 304 14.03 4.46 33.62
CA TYR A 304 15.02 5.51 33.33
C TYR A 304 14.84 6.79 34.17
N GLN A 305 13.91 6.79 35.13
CA GLN A 305 13.65 7.91 36.05
C GLN A 305 13.39 9.26 35.35
N LEU A 306 12.78 9.25 34.17
CA LEU A 306 12.48 10.47 33.40
C LEU A 306 11.48 11.37 34.16
N SER A 307 11.66 12.69 34.10
CA SER A 307 10.75 13.72 34.66
C SER A 307 9.72 14.17 33.62
N SER A 308 8.61 14.79 34.03
CA SER A 308 7.69 15.40 33.05
C SER A 308 8.41 16.43 32.18
N GLY A 309 8.14 16.44 30.89
CA GLY A 309 8.82 17.33 29.96
C GLY A 309 8.83 16.84 28.51
N VAL A 310 9.54 17.61 27.68
CA VAL A 310 9.75 17.28 26.26
C VAL A 310 11.07 16.54 26.12
N TYR A 311 11.03 15.44 25.38
CA TYR A 311 12.19 14.62 25.05
C TYR A 311 12.25 14.40 23.54
N PHE A 312 13.44 14.07 23.06
CA PHE A 312 13.66 13.62 21.69
C PHE A 312 14.20 12.21 21.71
N TYR A 313 13.64 11.32 20.90
CA TYR A 313 14.21 9.99 20.70
C TYR A 313 14.73 9.88 19.27
N GLN A 314 15.90 9.25 19.13
CA GLN A 314 16.64 9.16 17.88
C GLN A 314 16.97 7.71 17.57
N LEU A 315 16.68 7.31 16.34
CA LEU A 315 17.12 6.05 15.75
C LEU A 315 18.33 6.33 14.87
N LYS A 316 19.41 5.57 15.07
CA LYS A 316 20.62 5.59 14.26
C LYS A 316 20.99 4.18 13.82
N ALA A 317 21.26 4.02 12.52
CA ALA A 317 21.72 2.77 11.93
C ALA A 317 22.61 3.06 10.71
N GLY A 318 23.92 2.84 10.82
CA GLY A 318 24.87 3.29 9.80
C GLY A 318 24.78 4.80 9.54
N ASN A 319 24.50 5.18 8.29
CA ASN A 319 24.30 6.58 7.86
C ASN A 319 22.88 7.11 8.11
N PHE A 320 21.92 6.25 8.45
CA PHE A 320 20.56 6.67 8.75
C PHE A 320 20.48 7.27 10.15
N ILE A 321 19.90 8.47 10.26
CA ILE A 321 19.57 9.14 11.52
C ILE A 321 18.18 9.76 11.38
N GLN A 322 17.28 9.43 12.29
CA GLN A 322 15.97 10.09 12.40
C GLN A 322 15.65 10.36 13.86
N ALA A 323 15.14 11.55 14.16
CA ALA A 323 14.69 11.92 15.50
C ALA A 323 13.21 12.33 15.50
N LYS A 324 12.54 12.11 16.62
CA LYS A 324 11.14 12.44 16.87
C LYS A 324 10.98 13.01 18.27
N LYS A 325 9.97 13.86 18.45
CA LYS A 325 9.65 14.50 19.73
C LYS A 325 8.62 13.66 20.48
N MET A 326 8.80 13.48 21.79
CA MET A 326 7.80 12.92 22.70
C MET A 326 7.61 13.82 23.92
N ILE A 327 6.42 13.74 24.52
CA ILE A 327 6.03 14.53 25.69
C ILE A 327 5.64 13.57 26.80
N LEU A 328 6.36 13.63 27.92
CA LEU A 328 6.02 12.90 29.13
C LEU A 328 5.23 13.80 30.07
N MET A 329 4.03 13.36 30.46
CA MET A 329 3.23 13.99 31.50
C MET A 329 3.21 13.05 32.70
N LYS A 330 3.50 13.53 33.91
CA LYS A 330 3.34 12.72 35.12
C LYS A 330 2.09 13.13 35.84
#